data_AF-A0A0D2L0Y4-F1
#
_entry.id   AF-A0A0D2L0Y4-F1
#
_cell.length_a   1.000
_cell.length_b   1.000
_cell.length_c   1.000
_cell.angle_alpha   90.00
_cell.angle_beta   90.00
_cell.angle_gamma   90.00
#
_symmetry.space_group_name_H-M   'P 1'
#
loop_
_entity.id
_entity.type
_entity.pdbx_description
1 polymer ?
#
loop_
_entity_poly.entity_id
_entity_poly.type
_entity_poly.pdbx_seq_one_letter_code
_entity_poly.pdbx_strand_id
1 'polypeptide(L)'
;MMLSSSGVRASCARYLSRQAPLRCMAMATPSVPTLNLANCVDKAHEGKALREIIKLTPGALQGLKEGAADDMLGALNVKTIEALGTWKHYRLAKAILVLADTEVAGKRLEGSGANINSGVDKAFENYSFQELLDAPPSALQGLAQWSDTTLAQLRIKTIKDLAQWKFARWAEALTIAAEFENPEGGSR
;
A
#
# COMPACT_ATOMS: atom_id res chain seq x y z
N MET A 1 20.20 94.67 37.94
CA MET A 1 20.68 94.50 36.55
C MET A 1 20.42 93.07 36.13
N MET A 2 19.95 92.90 34.90
CA MET A 2 19.35 91.70 34.31
C MET A 2 20.29 90.49 34.17
N LEU A 3 19.69 89.29 34.10
CA LEU A 3 19.86 88.20 33.10
C LEU A 3 19.64 86.84 33.81
N SER A 4 18.55 86.11 33.53
CA SER A 4 18.41 85.10 32.44
C SER A 4 18.74 83.70 32.96
N SER A 5 18.08 82.58 32.66
CA SER A 5 16.75 82.18 32.14
C SER A 5 16.60 80.67 32.47
N SER A 6 15.36 80.15 32.41
CA SER A 6 14.96 78.76 32.01
C SER A 6 15.69 77.55 32.64
N GLY A 7 15.04 76.52 33.19
CA GLY A 7 13.75 75.92 32.85
C GLY A 7 13.89 74.39 32.75
N VAL A 8 13.51 73.68 33.83
CA VAL A 8 12.66 72.47 33.87
C VAL A 8 13.07 71.16 33.14
N ARG A 9 13.07 70.08 33.96
CA ARG A 9 12.61 68.67 33.78
C ARG A 9 13.60 67.52 33.58
N ALA A 10 13.35 66.53 34.44
CA ALA A 10 13.90 65.19 34.52
C ALA A 10 13.59 64.34 33.27
N SER A 11 14.51 63.42 32.97
CA SER A 11 14.30 62.33 32.01
C SER A 11 14.52 60.99 32.71
N CYS A 12 13.43 60.26 32.90
CA CYS A 12 13.38 58.86 33.22
C CYS A 12 13.11 58.11 31.91
N ALA A 13 14.07 57.33 31.40
CA ALA A 13 13.81 56.40 30.30
C ALA A 13 14.93 55.35 30.19
N ARG A 14 14.67 54.13 30.69
CA ARG A 14 15.22 52.90 30.12
C ARG A 14 14.46 51.69 30.68
N TYR A 15 13.35 51.35 30.04
CA TYR A 15 12.82 49.99 30.02
C TYR A 15 12.41 49.69 28.58
N LEU A 16 13.27 48.96 27.87
CA LEU A 16 13.03 48.50 26.51
C LEU A 16 11.94 47.42 26.54
N SER A 17 10.72 47.79 26.17
CA SER A 17 9.66 46.83 25.88
C SER A 17 10.02 46.05 24.61
N ARG A 18 10.43 44.80 24.76
CA ARG A 18 10.49 43.83 23.65
C ARG A 18 9.05 43.42 23.31
N GLN A 19 8.41 44.15 22.41
CA GLN A 19 7.22 43.63 21.71
C GLN A 19 7.73 42.82 20.51
N ALA A 20 7.71 41.49 20.63
CA ALA A 20 7.83 40.62 19.48
C ALA A 20 6.58 40.79 18.60
N PRO A 21 6.69 40.89 17.27
CA PRO A 21 5.51 40.96 16.42
C PRO A 21 4.79 39.62 16.46
N LEU A 22 3.51 39.65 16.86
CA LEU A 22 2.57 38.56 16.66
C LEU A 22 2.49 38.29 15.15
N ARG A 23 3.24 37.29 14.69
CA ARG A 23 3.10 36.77 13.33
C ARG A 23 1.73 36.11 13.27
N CYS A 24 0.76 36.81 12.69
CA CYS A 24 -0.50 36.21 12.23
C CYS A 24 -0.11 35.06 11.30
N MET A 25 -0.13 33.83 11.82
CA MET A 25 -0.17 32.66 10.97
C MET A 25 -1.55 32.72 10.29
N ALA A 26 -1.56 33.13 9.03
CA ALA A 26 -2.71 32.85 8.18
C ALA A 26 -2.94 31.33 8.27
N MET A 27 -4.07 30.93 8.84
CA MET A 27 -4.51 29.54 8.82
C MET A 27 -4.53 29.14 7.34
N ALA A 28 -3.58 28.32 6.91
CA ALA A 28 -3.63 27.75 5.58
C ALA A 28 -4.96 27.01 5.48
N THR A 29 -5.81 27.40 4.52
CA THR A 29 -7.01 26.64 4.21
C THR A 29 -6.57 25.21 3.92
N PRO A 30 -7.11 24.19 4.61
CA PRO A 30 -6.72 22.81 4.33
C PRO A 30 -7.01 22.56 2.84
N SER A 31 -5.94 22.40 2.05
CA SER A 31 -6.08 22.07 0.64
C SER A 31 -6.63 20.66 0.56
N VAL A 32 -7.85 20.52 0.05
CA VAL A 32 -8.48 19.21 -0.13
C VAL A 32 -7.58 18.37 -1.06
N PRO A 33 -7.19 17.14 -0.68
CA PRO A 33 -6.40 16.27 -1.56
C PRO A 33 -7.12 16.03 -2.89
N THR A 34 -6.42 16.22 -4.01
CA THR A 34 -6.96 15.98 -5.36
C THR A 34 -6.76 14.55 -5.86
N LEU A 35 -6.30 13.64 -4.99
CA LEU A 35 -6.09 12.23 -5.31
C LEU A 35 -7.44 11.54 -5.55
N ASN A 36 -7.52 10.67 -6.57
CA ASN A 36 -8.74 9.93 -6.88
C ASN A 36 -8.46 8.45 -7.18
N LEU A 37 -9.49 7.61 -7.02
CA LEU A 37 -9.43 6.16 -7.19
C LEU A 37 -10.60 5.63 -8.04
N ALA A 38 -11.16 6.46 -8.92
CA ALA A 38 -12.40 6.19 -9.66
C ALA A 38 -12.38 4.94 -10.57
N ASN A 39 -11.20 4.37 -10.84
CA ASN A 39 -11.03 3.14 -11.61
C ASN A 39 -10.62 1.93 -10.76
N CYS A 40 -10.45 2.10 -9.44
CA CYS A 40 -9.91 1.10 -8.52
C CYS A 40 -10.98 0.58 -7.55
N VAL A 41 -11.80 1.48 -7.00
CA VAL A 41 -12.85 1.16 -6.02
C VAL A 41 -14.23 1.47 -6.61
N ASP A 42 -15.26 0.80 -6.13
CA ASP A 42 -16.62 1.12 -6.55
C ASP A 42 -17.02 2.54 -6.16
N LYS A 43 -17.95 3.13 -6.93
CA LYS A 43 -18.44 4.51 -6.75
C LYS A 43 -18.90 4.82 -5.34
N ALA A 44 -19.39 3.81 -4.62
CA ALA A 44 -19.83 3.93 -3.22
C ALA A 44 -18.68 4.19 -2.22
N HIS A 45 -17.42 4.04 -2.64
CA HIS A 45 -16.25 4.08 -1.77
C HIS A 45 -15.17 5.08 -2.22
N GLU A 46 -15.36 5.78 -3.34
CA GLU A 46 -14.39 6.74 -3.88
C GLU A 46 -14.06 7.91 -2.94
N GLY A 47 -14.98 8.30 -2.05
CA GLY A 47 -14.79 9.40 -1.10
C GLY A 47 -14.24 9.00 0.27
N LYS A 48 -13.96 7.71 0.50
CA LYS A 48 -13.45 7.21 1.79
C LYS A 48 -11.94 7.40 1.90
N ALA A 49 -11.46 7.51 3.14
CA ALA A 49 -10.02 7.48 3.42
C ALA A 49 -9.41 6.13 3.01
N LEU A 50 -8.14 6.11 2.61
CA LEU A 50 -7.43 4.89 2.23
C LEU A 50 -7.46 3.86 3.37
N ARG A 51 -7.27 4.31 4.61
CA ARG A 51 -7.37 3.49 5.83
C ARG A 51 -8.75 2.88 6.05
N GLU A 52 -9.80 3.46 5.51
CA GLU A 52 -11.15 2.89 5.53
C GLU A 52 -11.37 1.92 4.37
N ILE A 53 -10.87 2.27 3.18
CA ILE A 53 -10.96 1.43 1.98
C ILE A 53 -10.31 0.07 2.24
N ILE A 54 -9.10 0.03 2.80
CA ILE A 54 -8.38 -1.23 2.99
C ILE A 54 -9.08 -2.21 3.95
N LYS A 55 -9.99 -1.72 4.80
CA LYS A 55 -10.79 -2.52 5.74
C LYS A 55 -12.05 -3.12 5.10
N LEU A 56 -12.41 -2.68 3.90
CA LEU A 56 -13.55 -3.22 3.15
C LEU A 56 -13.23 -4.62 2.60
N THR A 57 -14.27 -5.33 2.20
CA THR A 57 -14.13 -6.64 1.53
C THR A 57 -13.56 -6.45 0.11
N PRO A 58 -12.90 -7.48 -0.47
CA PRO A 58 -12.38 -7.41 -1.84
C PRO A 58 -13.43 -7.03 -2.90
N GLY A 59 -14.70 -7.35 -2.68
CA GLY A 59 -15.83 -6.98 -3.54
C GLY A 59 -15.99 -5.47 -3.75
N ALA A 60 -15.45 -4.62 -2.87
CA ALA A 60 -15.43 -3.17 -3.03
C ALA A 60 -14.48 -2.66 -4.14
N LEU A 61 -13.69 -3.56 -4.75
CA LEU A 61 -12.83 -3.23 -5.88
C LEU A 61 -13.61 -3.35 -7.19
N GLN A 62 -13.51 -2.29 -8.00
CA GLN A 62 -14.27 -2.18 -9.22
C GLN A 62 -13.96 -3.32 -10.21
N GLY A 63 -15.00 -4.09 -10.54
CA GLY A 63 -14.92 -5.19 -11.51
C GLY A 63 -14.61 -6.56 -10.90
N LEU A 64 -14.52 -6.67 -9.56
CA LEU A 64 -14.78 -7.95 -8.88
C LEU A 64 -16.28 -8.14 -8.76
N LYS A 65 -16.74 -9.40 -8.88
CA LYS A 65 -18.15 -9.72 -8.65
C LYS A 65 -18.40 -9.74 -7.15
N GLU A 66 -19.08 -8.70 -6.65
CA GLU A 66 -19.51 -8.59 -5.25
C GLU A 66 -20.15 -9.89 -4.75
N GLY A 67 -19.86 -10.27 -3.51
CA GLY A 67 -20.34 -11.51 -2.89
C GLY A 67 -19.57 -12.75 -3.33
N ALA A 68 -19.61 -13.12 -4.61
CA ALA A 68 -18.96 -14.33 -5.10
C ALA A 68 -17.43 -14.30 -4.90
N ALA A 69 -16.80 -13.15 -5.20
CA ALA A 69 -15.37 -12.99 -4.97
C ALA A 69 -15.02 -12.98 -3.47
N ASP A 70 -15.90 -12.42 -2.64
CA ASP A 70 -15.71 -12.35 -1.18
C ASP A 70 -15.79 -13.74 -0.54
N ASP A 71 -16.72 -14.58 -0.98
CA ASP A 71 -16.84 -15.97 -0.50
C ASP A 71 -15.61 -16.80 -0.89
N MET A 72 -15.16 -16.67 -2.14
CA MET A 72 -13.99 -17.39 -2.65
C MET A 72 -12.69 -16.98 -1.93
N LEU A 73 -12.46 -15.68 -1.76
CA LEU A 73 -11.29 -15.15 -1.06
C LEU A 73 -11.39 -15.39 0.45
N GLY A 74 -12.60 -15.31 1.01
CA GLY A 74 -12.89 -15.64 2.41
C GLY A 74 -12.53 -17.09 2.75
N ALA A 75 -12.77 -18.04 1.83
CA ALA A 75 -12.35 -19.43 1.98
C ALA A 75 -10.81 -19.58 2.05
N LEU A 76 -10.06 -18.68 1.41
CA LEU A 76 -8.59 -18.59 1.48
C LEU A 76 -8.10 -17.76 2.69
N ASN A 77 -9.01 -17.42 3.60
CA ASN A 77 -8.80 -16.54 4.75
C ASN A 77 -8.38 -15.10 4.37
N VAL A 78 -8.82 -14.62 3.20
CA VAL A 78 -8.61 -13.26 2.70
C VAL A 78 -9.94 -12.51 2.74
N LYS A 79 -10.18 -11.76 3.82
CA LYS A 79 -11.48 -11.10 4.08
C LYS A 79 -11.51 -9.61 3.80
N THR A 80 -10.35 -8.97 3.72
CA THR A 80 -10.23 -7.53 3.52
C THR A 80 -9.29 -7.23 2.36
N ILE A 81 -9.41 -6.02 1.79
CA ILE A 81 -8.46 -5.52 0.78
C ILE A 81 -7.04 -5.51 1.36
N GLU A 82 -6.86 -5.14 2.63
CA GLU A 82 -5.57 -5.22 3.31
C GLU A 82 -5.01 -6.65 3.36
N ALA A 83 -5.85 -7.64 3.71
CA ALA A 83 -5.44 -9.04 3.76
C ALA A 83 -5.04 -9.54 2.36
N LEU A 84 -5.71 -9.06 1.30
CA LEU A 84 -5.36 -9.40 -0.07
C LEU A 84 -4.01 -8.77 -0.49
N GLY A 85 -3.78 -7.50 -0.14
CA GLY A 85 -2.53 -6.80 -0.44
C GLY A 85 -1.31 -7.36 0.30
N THR A 86 -1.52 -7.85 1.53
CA THR A 86 -0.47 -8.45 2.38
C THR A 86 -0.37 -9.97 2.25
N TRP A 87 -1.17 -10.58 1.37
CA TRP A 87 -1.28 -12.02 1.26
C TRP A 87 0.05 -12.67 0.84
N LYS A 88 0.55 -13.60 1.66
CA LYS A 88 1.88 -14.23 1.46
C LYS A 88 2.03 -14.88 0.09
N HIS A 89 0.98 -15.52 -0.43
CA HIS A 89 1.02 -16.26 -1.69
C HIS A 89 1.13 -15.32 -2.89
N TYR A 90 0.34 -14.24 -2.88
CA TYR A 90 0.45 -13.19 -3.90
C TYR A 90 1.82 -12.51 -3.86
N ARG A 91 2.33 -12.15 -2.67
CA ARG A 91 3.65 -11.51 -2.53
C ARG A 91 4.78 -12.39 -3.04
N LEU A 92 4.72 -13.69 -2.75
CA LEU A 92 5.68 -14.66 -3.26
C LEU A 92 5.57 -14.84 -4.77
N ALA A 93 4.36 -14.99 -5.32
CA ALA A 93 4.13 -15.07 -6.76
C ALA A 93 4.68 -13.84 -7.50
N LYS A 94 4.46 -12.64 -6.94
CA LYS A 94 5.02 -11.39 -7.47
C LYS A 94 6.55 -11.38 -7.44
N ALA A 95 7.17 -11.87 -6.36
CA ALA A 95 8.62 -11.98 -6.26
C ALA A 95 9.19 -12.96 -7.30
N ILE A 96 8.54 -14.12 -7.48
CA ILE A 96 8.89 -15.10 -8.52
C ILE A 96 8.84 -14.45 -9.90
N LEU A 97 7.76 -13.74 -10.23
CA LEU A 97 7.62 -13.03 -11.51
C LEU A 97 8.73 -12.00 -11.76
N VAL A 98 9.13 -11.26 -10.75
CA VAL A 98 10.20 -10.25 -10.90
C VAL A 98 11.58 -10.91 -11.06
N LEU A 99 11.87 -11.95 -10.28
CA LEU A 99 13.16 -12.66 -10.36
C LEU A 99 13.28 -13.51 -11.62
N ALA A 100 12.15 -14.01 -12.12
CA ALA A 100 12.03 -14.70 -13.39
C ALA A 100 12.62 -13.89 -14.55
N ASP A 101 12.43 -12.56 -14.57
CA ASP A 101 12.98 -11.70 -15.63
C ASP A 101 14.52 -11.63 -15.60
N THR A 102 15.14 -11.98 -14.46
CA THR A 102 16.61 -12.00 -14.29
C THR A 102 17.22 -13.38 -14.53
N GLU A 103 16.39 -14.40 -14.67
CA GLU A 103 16.83 -15.78 -14.84
C GLU A 103 17.37 -16.02 -16.24
N VAL A 104 18.57 -16.62 -16.33
CA VAL A 104 19.11 -17.10 -17.61
C VAL A 104 18.96 -18.61 -17.66
N ALA A 105 18.15 -19.09 -18.61
CA ALA A 105 17.83 -20.50 -18.76
C ALA A 105 19.09 -21.39 -18.78
N GLY A 106 19.06 -22.45 -17.96
CA GLY A 106 20.13 -23.45 -17.87
C GLY A 106 21.44 -22.98 -17.22
N LYS A 107 21.54 -21.74 -16.72
CA LYS A 107 22.77 -21.21 -16.08
C LYS A 107 22.78 -21.33 -14.56
N ARG A 108 22.14 -22.34 -14.00
CA ARG A 108 22.26 -22.60 -12.56
C ARG A 108 23.70 -23.02 -12.25
N LEU A 109 24.36 -22.30 -11.35
CA LEU A 109 25.70 -22.65 -10.88
C LEU A 109 25.63 -23.93 -10.04
N GLU A 110 26.53 -24.88 -10.29
CA GLU A 110 26.70 -26.07 -9.46
C GLU A 110 27.01 -25.67 -8.01
N GLY A 111 26.29 -26.25 -7.05
CA GLY A 111 26.42 -25.90 -5.63
C GLY A 111 25.74 -24.60 -5.19
N SER A 112 24.94 -23.94 -6.05
CA SER A 112 24.18 -22.74 -5.65
C SER A 112 23.19 -23.05 -4.53
N GLY A 113 23.32 -22.33 -3.42
CA GLY A 113 22.41 -22.41 -2.26
C GLY A 113 21.13 -21.56 -2.39
N ALA A 114 21.00 -20.76 -3.45
CA ALA A 114 19.81 -19.94 -3.67
C ALA A 114 18.58 -20.84 -3.90
N ASN A 115 17.56 -20.67 -3.06
CA ASN A 115 16.32 -21.44 -3.09
C ASN A 115 15.17 -20.69 -2.41
N ILE A 116 13.94 -21.12 -2.66
CA ILE A 116 12.72 -20.66 -2.00
C ILE A 116 11.90 -21.85 -1.48
N ASN A 117 12.56 -22.90 -1.00
CA ASN A 117 11.91 -24.19 -0.67
C ASN A 117 10.82 -24.03 0.41
N SER A 118 10.98 -23.09 1.34
CA SER A 118 9.94 -22.76 2.34
C SER A 118 8.73 -21.99 1.77
N GLY A 119 8.75 -21.61 0.50
CA GLY A 119 7.67 -20.90 -0.18
C GLY A 119 6.88 -21.76 -1.15
N VAL A 120 7.42 -22.91 -1.56
CA VAL A 120 6.83 -23.81 -2.56
C VAL A 120 6.58 -25.19 -1.95
N ASP A 121 5.68 -25.96 -2.55
CA ASP A 121 5.49 -27.36 -2.18
C ASP A 121 6.73 -28.20 -2.56
N LYS A 122 6.95 -29.30 -1.84
CA LYS A 122 8.11 -30.17 -2.00
C LYS A 122 8.27 -30.69 -3.44
N ALA A 123 7.17 -30.87 -4.17
CA ALA A 123 7.20 -31.29 -5.57
C ALA A 123 7.85 -30.26 -6.51
N PHE A 124 7.91 -28.98 -6.12
CA PHE A 124 8.35 -27.86 -6.96
C PHE A 124 9.68 -27.24 -6.53
N GLU A 125 10.35 -27.77 -5.49
CA GLU A 125 11.62 -27.20 -4.96
C GLU A 125 12.77 -27.17 -5.98
N ASN A 126 12.73 -28.01 -7.02
CA ASN A 126 13.77 -28.08 -8.06
C ASN A 126 13.44 -27.27 -9.32
N TYR A 127 12.30 -26.56 -9.33
CA TYR A 127 11.86 -25.78 -10.49
C TYR A 127 12.63 -24.45 -10.56
N SER A 128 12.93 -24.02 -11.77
CA SER A 128 13.38 -22.66 -12.08
C SER A 128 12.26 -21.64 -11.84
N PHE A 129 12.60 -20.35 -11.79
CA PHE A 129 11.57 -19.31 -11.67
C PHE A 129 10.61 -19.34 -12.86
N GLN A 130 11.10 -19.67 -14.07
CA GLN A 130 10.24 -19.70 -15.25
C GLN A 130 9.26 -20.88 -15.19
N GLU A 131 9.72 -22.05 -14.77
CA GLU A 131 8.85 -23.22 -14.64
C GLU A 131 7.83 -23.04 -13.50
N LEU A 132 8.22 -22.35 -12.41
CA LEU A 132 7.29 -22.00 -11.34
C LEU A 132 6.17 -21.07 -11.80
N LEU A 133 6.43 -20.16 -12.75
CA LEU A 133 5.38 -19.27 -13.26
C LEU A 133 4.25 -20.00 -13.96
N ASP A 134 4.55 -21.12 -14.62
CA ASP A 134 3.58 -21.97 -15.31
C ASP A 134 2.90 -22.99 -14.37
N ALA A 135 3.37 -23.12 -13.14
CA ALA A 135 2.81 -24.01 -12.13
C ALA A 135 1.47 -23.48 -11.55
N PRO A 136 0.59 -24.36 -11.05
CA PRO A 136 -0.67 -23.96 -10.42
C PRO A 136 -0.44 -23.27 -9.08
N PRO A 137 -1.41 -22.48 -8.56
CA PRO A 137 -1.31 -21.83 -7.25
C PRO A 137 -1.00 -22.78 -6.08
N SER A 138 -1.52 -24.02 -6.11
CA SER A 138 -1.21 -25.07 -5.12
C SER A 138 0.26 -25.47 -5.05
N ALA A 139 1.08 -25.09 -6.04
CA ALA A 139 2.53 -25.23 -5.94
C ALA A 139 3.14 -24.31 -4.88
N LEU A 140 2.42 -23.29 -4.39
CA LEU A 140 2.85 -22.45 -3.28
C LEU A 140 2.51 -23.10 -1.93
N GLN A 141 3.48 -23.12 -1.02
CA GLN A 141 3.33 -23.81 0.26
C GLN A 141 2.19 -23.22 1.10
N GLY A 142 1.22 -24.07 1.46
CA GLY A 142 0.07 -23.71 2.29
C GLY A 142 -1.23 -23.46 1.50
N LEU A 143 -1.18 -23.56 0.16
CA LEU A 143 -2.37 -23.69 -0.66
C LEU A 143 -2.66 -25.17 -0.92
N ALA A 144 -3.87 -25.60 -0.60
CA ALA A 144 -4.32 -26.96 -0.86
C ALA A 144 -4.88 -27.07 -2.28
N GLN A 145 -4.93 -28.26 -2.86
CA GLN A 145 -5.35 -28.46 -4.26
C GLN A 145 -6.76 -27.88 -4.59
N TRP A 146 -7.67 -27.82 -3.61
CA TRP A 146 -8.98 -27.20 -3.81
C TRP A 146 -8.90 -25.69 -4.10
N SER A 147 -7.84 -25.00 -3.67
CA SER A 147 -7.65 -23.57 -3.95
C SER A 147 -7.49 -23.28 -5.43
N ASP A 148 -6.94 -24.23 -6.20
CA ASP A 148 -6.77 -24.06 -7.65
C ASP A 148 -8.12 -23.94 -8.34
N THR A 149 -9.09 -24.77 -7.95
CA THR A 149 -10.46 -24.71 -8.47
C THR A 149 -11.14 -23.39 -8.11
N THR A 150 -10.93 -22.90 -6.89
CA THR A 150 -11.47 -21.61 -6.43
C THR A 150 -10.84 -20.43 -7.18
N LEU A 151 -9.50 -20.41 -7.31
CA LEU A 151 -8.77 -19.36 -8.00
C LEU A 151 -9.02 -19.37 -9.51
N ALA A 152 -9.23 -20.55 -10.12
CA ALA A 152 -9.57 -20.67 -11.53
C ALA A 152 -10.91 -19.98 -11.87
N GLN A 153 -11.86 -19.92 -10.94
CA GLN A 153 -13.12 -19.16 -11.12
C GLN A 153 -12.87 -17.65 -11.19
N LEU A 154 -11.82 -17.16 -10.52
CA LEU A 154 -11.33 -15.79 -10.62
C LEU A 154 -10.41 -15.57 -11.84
N ARG A 155 -10.32 -16.55 -12.74
CA ARG A 155 -9.43 -16.60 -13.92
C ARG A 155 -7.95 -16.64 -13.56
N ILE A 156 -7.60 -17.18 -12.40
CA ILE A 156 -6.22 -17.38 -11.94
C ILE A 156 -5.91 -18.87 -12.04
N LYS A 157 -5.14 -19.30 -13.04
CA LYS A 157 -4.81 -20.71 -13.26
C LYS A 157 -3.38 -21.05 -12.90
N THR A 158 -2.50 -20.04 -12.92
CA THR A 158 -1.06 -20.19 -12.71
C THR A 158 -0.55 -19.21 -11.67
N ILE A 159 0.66 -19.45 -11.15
CA ILE A 159 1.38 -18.50 -10.30
C ILE A 159 1.59 -17.18 -11.03
N LYS A 160 1.83 -17.21 -12.35
CA LYS A 160 1.92 -16.01 -13.19
C LYS A 160 0.63 -15.20 -13.20
N ASP A 161 -0.52 -15.86 -13.38
CA ASP A 161 -1.82 -15.18 -13.35
C ASP A 161 -2.06 -14.52 -11.99
N LEU A 162 -1.69 -15.21 -10.90
CA LEU A 162 -1.81 -14.67 -9.54
C LEU A 162 -0.90 -13.45 -9.35
N ALA A 163 0.35 -13.52 -9.80
CA ALA A 163 1.32 -12.43 -9.72
C ALA A 163 0.89 -11.19 -10.52
N GLN A 164 0.24 -11.39 -11.68
CA GLN A 164 -0.21 -10.31 -12.54
C GLN A 164 -1.64 -9.84 -12.24
N TRP A 165 -2.29 -10.44 -11.23
CA TRP A 165 -3.69 -10.19 -10.94
C TRP A 165 -3.94 -8.75 -10.49
N LYS A 166 -4.71 -8.00 -11.29
CA LYS A 166 -4.90 -6.56 -11.10
C LYS A 166 -5.43 -6.18 -9.72
N PHE A 167 -6.32 -6.98 -9.13
CA PHE A 167 -6.97 -6.66 -7.86
C PHE A 167 -6.01 -6.81 -6.68
N ALA A 168 -5.16 -7.84 -6.68
CA ALA A 168 -4.13 -7.97 -5.67
C ALA A 168 -3.06 -6.87 -5.78
N ARG A 169 -2.72 -6.44 -7.00
CA ARG A 169 -1.83 -5.29 -7.23
C ARG A 169 -2.42 -3.99 -6.68
N TRP A 170 -3.71 -3.74 -6.92
CA TRP A 170 -4.40 -2.58 -6.37
C TRP A 170 -4.48 -2.65 -4.85
N ALA A 171 -4.85 -3.80 -4.30
CA ALA A 171 -4.92 -4.02 -2.86
C ALA A 171 -3.57 -3.73 -2.17
N GLU A 172 -2.48 -4.27 -2.72
CA GLU A 172 -1.12 -4.00 -2.20
C GLU A 172 -0.76 -2.51 -2.28
N ALA A 173 -1.03 -1.86 -3.41
CA ALA A 173 -0.77 -0.43 -3.57
C ALA A 173 -1.59 0.43 -2.59
N LEU A 174 -2.86 0.08 -2.37
CA LEU A 174 -3.73 0.74 -1.40
C LEU A 174 -3.21 0.57 0.03
N THR A 175 -2.81 -0.65 0.41
CA THR A 175 -2.23 -0.90 1.73
C THR A 175 -0.97 -0.07 1.96
N ILE A 176 -0.04 -0.05 1.00
CA ILE A 176 1.17 0.75 1.09
C ILE A 176 0.82 2.24 1.18
N ALA A 177 -0.06 2.74 0.32
CA ALA A 177 -0.43 4.16 0.31
C ALA A 177 -1.13 4.59 1.62
N ALA A 178 -1.95 3.72 2.21
CA ALA A 178 -2.65 3.97 3.46
C ALA A 178 -1.69 4.18 4.66
N GLU A 179 -0.49 3.61 4.62
CA GLU A 179 0.54 3.86 5.64
C GLU A 179 0.95 5.33 5.72
N PHE A 180 0.93 6.02 4.57
CA PHE A 180 1.32 7.43 4.43
C PHE A 180 0.15 8.41 4.56
N GLU A 181 -1.08 7.91 4.77
CA GLU A 181 -2.25 8.75 4.98
C GLU A 181 -2.24 9.37 6.39
N ASN A 182 -2.28 10.70 6.47
CA ASN A 182 -2.43 11.41 7.74
C ASN A 182 -3.90 11.32 8.21
N PRO A 183 -4.16 11.10 9.51
CA PRO A 183 -5.52 10.95 10.05
C PRO A 183 -6.40 12.21 9.91
N GLU A 184 -5.80 13.39 9.76
CA GLU A 184 -6.50 14.69 9.75
C GLU A 184 -6.63 15.29 8.33
N GLY A 185 -6.16 14.62 7.27
CA GLY A 185 -6.17 15.16 5.90
C GLY A 185 -5.36 16.46 5.69
N GLY A 186 -4.70 16.96 6.74
CA GLY A 186 -3.93 18.21 6.72
C GLY A 186 -2.48 18.04 6.26
N SER A 187 -1.98 19.09 5.59
CA SER A 187 -0.56 19.25 5.24
C SER A 187 0.30 19.25 6.52
N ARG A 188 1.40 18.48 6.51
CA ARG A 188 2.43 18.53 7.55
C ARG A 188 3.16 19.87 7.55
#